data_AF-A0A3M1Y2K6-F1
#
_entry.id   AF-A0A3M1Y2K6-F1
#
_cell.length_a   1.000
_cell.length_b   1.000
_cell.length_c   1.000
_cell.angle_alpha   90.00
_cell.angle_beta   90.00
_cell.angle_gamma   90.00
#
_symmetry.space_group_name_H-M   'P 1'
#
loop_
_entity.id
_entity.type
_entity.pdbx_description
1 polymer ?
#
loop_
_entity_poly.entity_id
_entity_poly.type
_entity_poly.pdbx_seq_one_letter_code
_entity_poly.pdbx_strand_id
1 'polypeptide(L)'
;MRPNKFTVEQIIKILAEADLPNNSVASVARKYGVNPNTIYRWRQKYKGMSASEAKRLKVLEEENARLKRLLAEKELELQALTDIVKKNF
;
A
#
# COMPACT_ATOMS: atom_id res chain seq x y z
N MET A 1 -6.47 -6.94 14.60
CA MET A 1 -6.73 -5.52 14.24
C MET A 1 -7.81 -5.50 13.18
N ARG A 2 -8.92 -4.78 13.36
CA ARG A 2 -9.99 -4.75 12.34
C ARG A 2 -9.43 -4.15 11.04
N PRO A 3 -9.74 -4.71 9.86
CA PRO A 3 -9.32 -4.15 8.59
C PRO A 3 -9.85 -2.72 8.47
N ASN A 4 -9.00 -1.81 7.98
CA ASN A 4 -9.40 -0.42 7.80
C ASN A 4 -10.52 -0.37 6.74
N LYS A 5 -11.64 0.29 7.07
CA LYS A 5 -12.79 0.43 6.17
C LYS A 5 -12.45 1.21 4.89
N PHE A 6 -11.40 2.03 4.94
CA PHE A 6 -10.95 2.87 3.82
C PHE A 6 -9.66 2.31 3.21
N THR A 7 -9.64 2.26 1.88
CA THR A 7 -8.43 2.02 1.09
C THR A 7 -7.48 3.21 1.20
N VAL A 8 -6.19 3.01 0.92
CA VAL A 8 -5.20 4.09 0.92
C VAL A 8 -5.58 5.21 -0.06
N GLU A 9 -6.11 4.86 -1.24
CA GLU A 9 -6.60 5.84 -2.21
C GLU A 9 -7.74 6.70 -1.67
N GLN A 10 -8.70 6.09 -0.95
CA GLN A 10 -9.79 6.83 -0.30
C GLN A 10 -9.26 7.74 0.81
N ILE A 11 -8.32 7.25 1.61
CA ILE A 11 -7.69 8.05 2.68
C ILE A 11 -7.04 9.31 2.09
N ILE A 12 -6.30 9.18 0.98
CA ILE A 12 -5.61 10.33 0.39
C ILE A 12 -6.59 11.32 -0.24
N LYS A 13 -7.67 10.83 -0.86
CA LYS A 13 -8.75 11.72 -1.33
C LYS A 13 -9.38 12.52 -0.17
N ILE A 14 -9.63 11.86 0.97
CA ILE A 14 -10.16 12.50 2.18
C ILE A 14 -9.16 13.54 2.72
N LEU A 15 -7.87 13.21 2.76
CA LEU A 15 -6.82 14.14 3.19
C LEU A 15 -6.73 15.36 2.27
N ALA A 16 -6.72 15.16 0.95
CA ALA A 16 -6.69 16.24 -0.03
C ALA A 16 -7.91 17.16 0.10
N GLU A 17 -9.10 16.59 0.33
CA GLU A 17 -10.31 17.38 0.58
C GLU A 17 -10.22 18.18 1.90
N ALA A 18 -9.60 17.62 2.94
CA ALA A 18 -9.38 18.29 4.22
C ALA A 18 -8.29 19.38 4.19
N ASP A 19 -7.48 19.43 3.12
CA ASP A 19 -6.45 20.44 2.90
C ASP A 19 -6.95 21.61 2.00
N LEU A 20 -8.18 21.53 1.46
CA LEU A 20 -8.78 22.61 0.67
C LEU A 20 -9.11 23.84 1.55
N PRO A 21 -8.91 25.08 1.08
CA PRO A 21 -9.07 26.30 1.89
C PRO A 21 -10.45 26.48 2.54
N ASN A 22 -11.51 25.96 1.92
CA ASN A 22 -12.89 26.14 2.39
C ASN A 22 -13.43 24.94 3.18
N ASN A 23 -12.60 23.93 3.47
CA ASN A 23 -13.00 22.73 4.21
C ASN A 23 -12.35 22.70 5.59
N SER A 24 -13.16 22.38 6.60
CA SER A 24 -12.65 22.08 7.94
C SER A 24 -12.47 20.57 8.11
N VAL A 25 -11.48 20.16 8.92
CA VAL A 25 -11.32 18.74 9.29
C VAL A 25 -12.62 18.17 9.88
N ALA A 26 -13.37 18.98 10.64
CA ALA A 26 -14.65 18.58 11.23
C ALA A 26 -15.76 18.36 10.18
N SER A 27 -15.84 19.19 9.13
CA SER A 27 -16.84 19.02 8.07
C SER A 27 -16.53 17.79 7.22
N VAL A 28 -15.26 17.58 6.88
CA VAL A 28 -14.80 16.39 6.14
C VAL A 28 -15.02 15.13 6.97
N ALA A 29 -14.70 15.15 8.27
CA ALA A 29 -14.96 14.04 9.18
C ALA A 29 -16.44 13.62 9.19
N ARG A 30 -17.36 14.59 9.28
CA ARG A 30 -18.81 14.33 9.20
C ARG A 30 -19.22 13.75 7.85
N LYS A 31 -18.73 14.31 6.74
CA LYS A 31 -19.05 13.86 5.37
C LYS A 31 -18.69 12.39 5.16
N TYR A 32 -17.53 11.95 5.66
CA TYR A 32 -17.03 10.58 5.46
C TYR A 32 -17.35 9.63 6.62
N GLY A 33 -18.09 10.09 7.65
CA GLY A 33 -18.44 9.28 8.81
C GLY A 33 -17.23 8.79 9.61
N VAL A 34 -16.18 9.62 9.71
CA VAL A 34 -14.96 9.31 10.47
C VAL A 34 -14.79 10.25 11.65
N ASN A 35 -14.04 9.83 12.66
CA ASN A 35 -13.65 10.72 13.75
C ASN A 35 -12.62 11.75 13.23
N PRO A 36 -12.71 13.06 13.57
CA PRO A 36 -11.68 14.04 13.22
C PRO A 36 -10.25 13.62 13.57
N ASN A 37 -10.05 12.94 14.71
CA ASN A 37 -8.76 12.39 15.11
C ASN A 37 -8.21 11.36 14.12
N THR A 38 -9.08 10.63 13.42
CA THR A 38 -8.67 9.69 12.36
C THR A 38 -8.02 10.44 11.20
N ILE A 39 -8.56 11.61 10.82
CA ILE A 39 -7.98 12.43 9.75
C ILE A 39 -6.60 12.95 10.16
N TYR A 40 -6.43 13.42 11.40
CA TYR A 40 -5.11 13.83 11.90
C TYR A 40 -4.10 12.67 11.91
N ARG A 41 -4.52 11.47 12.34
CA ARG A 41 -3.68 10.27 12.30
C ARG A 41 -3.29 9.87 10.88
N TRP A 42 -4.22 9.92 9.93
CA TRP A 42 -3.93 9.69 8.52
C TRP A 42 -3.00 10.75 7.96
N ARG A 43 -3.18 12.03 8.32
CA ARG A 43 -2.29 13.12 7.89
C ARG A 43 -0.86 12.89 8.37
N GLN A 44 -0.65 12.37 9.58
CA GLN A 44 0.70 12.01 10.06
C GLN A 44 1.28 10.81 9.31
N LYS A 45 0.46 9.79 9.03
CA LYS A 45 0.91 8.55 8.38
C LYS A 45 1.19 8.70 6.89
N TYR A 46 0.43 9.54 6.20
CA TYR A 46 0.47 9.71 4.73
C TYR A 46 0.92 11.12 4.33
N LYS A 47 1.56 11.85 5.25
CA LYS A 47 2.06 13.20 5.02
C LYS A 47 2.96 13.23 3.78
N GLY A 48 2.71 14.15 2.85
CA GLY A 48 3.53 14.31 1.65
C GLY A 48 3.37 13.20 0.60
N MET A 49 2.41 12.28 0.77
CA MET A 49 2.11 11.25 -0.22
C MET A 49 0.86 11.64 -1.01
N SER A 50 1.01 11.93 -2.30
CA SER A 50 -0.10 12.16 -3.21
C SER A 50 -0.88 10.87 -3.49
N ALA A 51 -2.14 10.99 -3.94
CA ALA A 51 -2.97 9.82 -4.27
C ALA A 51 -2.34 8.98 -5.38
N SER A 52 -1.67 9.65 -6.33
CA SER A 52 -0.88 9.03 -7.39
C SER A 52 0.32 8.25 -6.86
N GLU A 53 1.05 8.80 -5.89
CA GLU A 53 2.22 8.12 -5.30
C GLU A 53 1.81 6.88 -4.51
N ALA A 54 0.72 6.93 -3.77
CA ALA A 54 0.24 5.75 -3.05
C ALA A 54 -0.29 4.65 -3.97
N LYS A 55 -1.00 5.03 -5.05
CA LYS A 55 -1.42 4.07 -6.07
C LYS A 55 -0.20 3.41 -6.74
N ARG A 56 0.80 4.22 -7.10
CA ARG A 56 2.06 3.73 -7.67
C ARG A 56 2.79 2.82 -6.70
N LEU A 57 2.85 3.17 -5.41
CA LEU A 57 3.47 2.35 -4.37
C LEU A 57 2.79 0.99 -4.24
N LYS A 58 1.45 0.93 -4.21
CA LYS A 58 0.71 -0.34 -4.13
C LYS A 58 1.00 -1.25 -5.32
N VAL A 59 1.02 -0.68 -6.54
CA VAL A 59 1.36 -1.44 -7.76
C VAL A 59 2.79 -1.97 -7.70
N LEU A 60 3.74 -1.16 -7.22
CA LEU A 60 5.13 -1.57 -7.07
C LEU A 60 5.29 -2.67 -6.00
N GLU A 61 4.56 -2.59 -4.89
CA GLU A 61 4.56 -3.62 -3.85
C GLU A 61 3.99 -4.95 -4.37
N GLU A 62 2.88 -4.90 -5.12
CA GLU A 62 2.27 -6.09 -5.75
C GLU A 62 3.21 -6.74 -6.76
N GLU A 63 3.84 -5.93 -7.63
CA GLU A 63 4.79 -6.44 -8.61
C GLU A 63 6.05 -6.99 -7.94
N ASN A 64 6.57 -6.35 -6.89
CA ASN A 64 7.71 -6.86 -6.13
C ASN A 64 7.40 -8.23 -5.49
N ALA A 65 6.19 -8.38 -4.94
CA ALA A 65 5.74 -9.66 -4.37
C ALA A 65 5.57 -10.76 -5.44
N ARG A 66 5.17 -10.39 -6.67
CA ARG A 66 5.10 -11.32 -7.81
C ARG A 66 6.51 -11.73 -8.25
N LEU A 67 7.42 -10.77 -8.42
CA LEU A 67 8.79 -11.02 -8.83
C LEU A 67 9.55 -11.88 -7.83
N LYS A 68 9.39 -11.64 -6.52
CA LYS A 68 9.99 -12.48 -5.46
C LYS A 68 9.53 -13.93 -5.52
N ARG A 69 8.25 -14.18 -5.82
CA ARG A 69 7.72 -15.54 -5.98
C ARG A 69 8.33 -16.24 -7.19
N LEU A 70 8.33 -15.57 -8.34
CA LEU A 70 8.95 -16.11 -9.56
C LEU A 70 10.44 -16.40 -9.36
N LEU A 71 11.16 -15.53 -8.66
CA LEU A 71 12.57 -15.74 -8.35
C LEU A 71 12.76 -17.00 -7.48
N ALA A 72 12.00 -17.15 -6.40
CA ALA A 72 12.10 -18.31 -5.53
C ALA A 72 11.77 -19.63 -6.27
N GLU A 73 10.75 -19.62 -7.13
CA GLU A 73 10.41 -20.77 -7.98
C GLU A 73 11.59 -21.15 -8.90
N LYS A 74 12.22 -20.15 -9.52
CA LYS A 74 13.39 -20.37 -10.40
C LYS A 74 14.62 -20.84 -9.64
N GLU A 75 14.88 -20.32 -8.45
CA GLU A 75 15.98 -20.77 -7.59
C GLU A 75 15.79 -22.24 -7.17
N LEU A 76 14.56 -22.66 -6.86
CA LEU A 76 14.25 -24.06 -6.55
C LEU A 76 14.44 -24.97 -7.76
N GLU A 77 14.01 -24.56 -8.96
CA GLU A 77 14.27 -25.31 -10.21
C GLU A 77 15.77 -25.48 -10.46
N LEU A 78 16.54 -24.39 -10.32
CA LEU A 78 18.00 -24.41 -10.50
C LEU A 78 18.70 -25.32 -9.48
N GLN A 79 18.25 -25.31 -8.23
CA GLN A 79 18.77 -26.18 -7.19
C GLN A 79 18.51 -27.65 -7.53
N ALA A 80 17.28 -27.99 -7.93
CA ALA A 80 16.94 -29.35 -8.34
C ALA A 80 17.79 -29.84 -9.53
N LEU A 81 17.98 -29.00 -10.55
CA LEU A 81 18.84 -29.31 -11.69
C LEU A 81 20.30 -29.51 -11.28
N THR A 82 20.81 -28.64 -10.41
CA THR A 82 22.19 -28.74 -9.90
C THR A 82 22.40 -30.04 -9.11
N ASP A 83 21.44 -30.43 -8.28
CA ASP A 83 21.51 -31.66 -7.50
C ASP A 83 21.46 -32.92 -8.38
N ILE A 84 20.69 -32.90 -9.49
CA ILE A 84 20.69 -33.98 -10.47
C ILE A 84 22.07 -34.09 -11.14
N VAL A 85 22.64 -32.97 -11.60
CA VAL A 85 23.98 -32.96 -12.21
C VAL A 85 25.02 -33.51 -11.23
N LYS A 86 25.01 -33.05 -9.97
CA LYS A 86 25.94 -33.52 -8.94
C LYS A 86 25.79 -35.01 -8.57
N LYS A 87 24.63 -35.62 -8.76
CA LYS A 87 24.41 -37.06 -8.52
C LYS A 87 24.87 -37.95 -9.68
N ASN A 88 25.03 -37.38 -10.88
CA ASN A 88 25.42 -38.09 -12.10
C ASN A 88 26.94 -38.10 -12.34
N PHE A 89 27.72 -37.48 -11.45
CA PHE A 89 29.18 -37.48 -11.40
C PHE A 89 29.62 -37.92 -10.00
#